data_AF-A0AAV6TT21-F1
#
_entry.id   AF-A0AAV6TT21-F1
#
_cell.length_a   1.000
_cell.length_b   1.000
_cell.length_c   1.000
_cell.angle_alpha   90.00
_cell.angle_beta   90.00
_cell.angle_gamma   90.00
#
_symmetry.space_group_name_H-M   'P 1'
#
loop_
_entity.id
_entity.type
_entity.pdbx_description
1 polymer ?
#
loop_
_entity_poly.entity_id
_entity_poly.type
_entity_poly.pdbx_seq_one_letter_code
_entity_poly.pdbx_strand_id
1 'polypeptide(L)' 'VLLDKKKELEKQYPGDSTIPRPKHWGGYLLTPETFEFWCGRSDRNHDRLRFRRKNPSEVLDEKKTHIGENGWVYEYLSP' A
#
# COMPACT_ATOMS: atom_id res chain seq x y z
N VAL A 1 -32.29 -6.22 -12.10
CA VAL A 1 -31.05 -6.77 -12.71
C VAL A 1 -30.09 -7.36 -11.68
N LEU A 2 -29.37 -6.57 -10.86
CA LEU A 2 -28.40 -7.12 -9.88
C LEU A 2 -29.06 -8.00 -8.81
N LEU A 3 -30.23 -7.58 -8.29
CA LEU A 3 -31.00 -8.35 -7.32
C LEU A 3 -31.47 -9.70 -7.88
N ASP A 4 -31.87 -9.72 -9.15
CA ASP A 4 -32.31 -10.95 -9.83
C ASP A 4 -31.13 -11.90 -10.02
N LYS A 5 -29.96 -11.35 -10.39
CA LYS A 5 -28.74 -12.15 -10.54
C LYS A 5 -28.24 -12.73 -9.22
N LYS A 6 -28.37 -11.99 -8.11
CA LYS A 6 -28.09 -12.49 -6.76
C LYS A 6 -29.03 -13.66 -6.41
N LYS A 7 -30.35 -13.50 -6.59
CA LYS A 7 -31.33 -14.57 -6.33
C LYS A 7 -31.04 -15.84 -7.14
N GLU A 8 -30.59 -15.69 -8.38
CA GLU A 8 -30.20 -16.83 -9.21
C GLU A 8 -28.96 -17.55 -8.66
N LEU A 9 -27.94 -16.80 -8.24
CA LEU A 9 -26.73 -17.38 -7.63
C LEU A 9 -27.02 -18.04 -6.28
N GLU A 10 -27.93 -17.49 -5.46
CA GLU A 10 -28.37 -18.10 -4.20
C GLU A 10 -29.09 -19.44 -4.42
N LYS A 11 -29.85 -19.58 -5.51
CA LYS A 11 -30.44 -20.87 -5.91
C LYS A 11 -29.40 -21.85 -6.44
N GLN A 12 -28.43 -21.36 -7.21
CA GLN A 12 -27.36 -22.16 -7.78
C GLN A 12 -26.42 -22.73 -6.70
N TYR A 13 -26.23 -22.00 -5.59
CA TYR A 13 -25.37 -22.37 -4.48
C TYR A 13 -26.12 -22.29 -3.12
N PRO A 14 -26.98 -23.28 -2.79
CA PRO A 14 -27.78 -23.25 -1.55
C PRO A 14 -26.99 -23.63 -0.29
N GLY A 15 -27.25 -22.98 0.85
CA GLY A 15 -26.73 -23.38 2.17
C GLY A 15 -25.20 -23.43 2.23
N ASP A 16 -24.65 -24.58 2.65
CA ASP A 16 -23.20 -24.84 2.78
C ASP A 16 -22.54 -25.31 1.46
N SER A 17 -23.18 -25.04 0.31
CA SER A 17 -22.60 -25.35 -1.00
C SER A 17 -21.24 -24.71 -1.18
N THR A 18 -20.28 -25.46 -1.71
CA THR A 18 -18.96 -24.90 -2.03
C THR A 18 -19.07 -23.96 -3.24
N ILE A 19 -18.90 -22.66 -3.00
CA ILE A 19 -18.86 -21.65 -4.05
C ILE A 19 -17.45 -21.61 -4.65
N PRO A 20 -17.27 -21.96 -5.94
CA PRO A 20 -15.97 -21.89 -6.56
C PRO A 20 -15.52 -20.44 -6.69
N ARG A 21 -14.26 -20.16 -6.34
CA ARG A 21 -13.64 -18.85 -6.52
C ARG A 21 -13.63 -18.51 -8.03
N PRO A 22 -14.24 -17.38 -8.46
CA PRO A 22 -14.23 -17.00 -9.87
C PRO A 22 -12.80 -16.86 -10.40
N LYS A 23 -12.56 -17.21 -11.68
CA LYS A 23 -11.23 -17.14 -12.31
C LYS A 23 -10.61 -15.75 -12.29
N HIS A 24 -11.44 -14.70 -12.30
CA HIS A 24 -11.02 -13.30 -12.24
C HIS A 24 -10.88 -12.77 -10.81
N TRP A 25 -11.21 -13.56 -9.79
CA TRP A 25 -11.13 -13.15 -8.39
C TRP A 25 -9.81 -13.61 -7.77
N GLY A 26 -8.97 -12.65 -7.41
CA GLY A 26 -7.66 -12.86 -6.83
C GLY A 26 -7.21 -11.64 -6.03
N GLY A 27 -5.91 -11.58 -5.74
CA GLY A 27 -5.30 -10.45 -5.04
C GLY A 27 -4.17 -9.85 -5.87
N TYR A 28 -3.78 -8.64 -5.51
CA TYR A 28 -2.59 -7.96 -6.03
C TYR A 28 -1.60 -7.75 -4.89
N LEU A 29 -0.31 -7.86 -5.21
CA LEU A 29 0.77 -7.50 -4.29
C LEU A 29 1.35 -6.16 -4.74
N LEU A 30 1.32 -5.17 -3.86
CA LEU A 30 1.99 -3.90 -4.09
C LEU A 30 3.35 -3.93 -3.39
N THR A 31 4.42 -3.96 -4.17
CA THR A 31 5.78 -3.80 -3.64
C THR A 31 6.12 -2.31 -3.61
N PRO A 32 6.33 -1.70 -2.42
CA PRO A 32 6.58 -0.28 -2.36
C PRO A 32 7.98 0.06 -2.90
N GLU A 33 8.03 1.02 -3.81
CA GLU A 33 9.27 1.72 -4.20
C GLU A 33 9.56 2.89 -3.24
N THR A 34 8.49 3.48 -2.69
CA THR A 34 8.52 4.53 -1.69
C THR A 34 7.28 4.44 -0.79
N PHE A 35 7.40 4.93 0.43
CA PHE A 35 6.28 5.12 1.37
C PHE A 35 6.60 6.26 2.33
N GLU A 36 5.58 6.86 2.93
CA GLU A 36 5.74 8.01 3.82
C GLU A 36 4.98 7.76 5.13
N PHE A 37 5.61 8.09 6.25
CA PHE A 37 4.92 8.27 7.53
C PHE A 37 4.62 9.75 7.72
N TRP A 38 3.34 10.05 7.87
CA TRP A 38 2.85 11.39 8.14
C TRP A 38 2.29 11.45 9.56
N CYS A 39 2.78 12.39 10.37
CA CYS A 39 2.32 12.60 11.73
C CYS A 39 1.80 14.03 11.91
N GLY A 40 0.53 14.14 12.31
CA GLY A 40 -0.14 15.42 12.53
C GLY A 40 0.41 16.15 13.76
N ARG A 41 0.53 17.48 13.66
CA ARG A 41 0.83 18.38 14.78
C ARG A 41 -0.19 19.52 14.82
N SER A 42 -0.45 20.03 16.02
CA SER A 42 -1.47 21.08 16.28
C SER A 42 -1.12 22.43 15.66
N ASP A 43 0.17 22.71 15.50
CA ASP A 43 0.73 23.92 14.90
C ASP A 43 0.77 23.88 13.35
N ARG A 44 0.22 22.82 12.73
CA ARG A 44 0.23 22.55 11.29
C ARG A 44 1.61 22.27 10.69
N ASN A 45 2.64 22.12 11.53
CA ASN A 45 3.98 21.77 11.10
C ASN A 45 4.15 20.24 11.18
N HIS A 46 3.55 19.53 10.23
CA HIS A 46 3.50 18.07 10.20
C HIS A 46 4.88 17.44 10.01
N ASP A 47 5.14 16.37 10.77
CA ASP A 47 6.34 15.56 10.54
C ASP A 47 6.06 14.61 9.36
N ARG A 48 6.91 14.68 8.33
CA ARG A 48 6.82 13.85 7.13
C ARG A 48 8.12 13.10 6.94
N LEU A 49 8.08 11.78 7.09
CA LEU A 49 9.23 10.91 6.96
C LEU A 49 9.05 9.99 5.75
N ARG A 50 9.77 10.28 4.66
CA ARG A 50 9.70 9.49 3.43
C ARG A 50 10.79 8.44 3.40
N PHE A 51 10.42 7.20 3.11
CA PHE A 51 11.31 6.11 2.77
C PHE A 51 11.29 5.84 1.27
N ARG A 52 12.45 5.56 0.68
CA ARG A 52 12.59 5.18 -0.73
C ARG A 52 13.76 4.21 -0.91
N ARG A 53 13.76 3.47 -2.01
CA ARG A 53 14.93 2.65 -2.38
C ARG A 53 16.10 3.55 -2.77
N LYS A 54 17.31 3.16 -2.35
CA LYS A 54 18.54 3.83 -2.75
C LYS A 54 18.84 3.54 -4.22
N ASN A 55 19.06 4.58 -5.02
CA ASN A 55 19.53 4.40 -6.39
C ASN A 55 21.03 4.04 -6.38
N PRO A 56 21.49 3.05 -7.18
CA PRO A 56 22.89 2.61 -7.15
C PRO A 56 23.90 3.73 -7.46
N SER A 57 23.53 4.67 -8.34
CA SER A 57 24.40 5.76 -8.79
C SER A 57 24.21 7.07 -8.02
N GLU A 58 23.37 7.06 -6.98
CA GLU A 58 23.06 8.26 -6.21
C GLU A 58 24.12 8.54 -5.14
N VAL A 59 24.61 9.78 -5.14
CA VAL A 59 25.44 10.32 -4.06
C VAL A 59 24.49 10.95 -3.04
N LEU A 60 24.49 10.42 -1.81
CA LEU A 60 23.59 10.88 -0.75
C LEU A 60 24.12 12.17 -0.11
N ASP A 61 23.23 13.12 0.16
CA ASP A 61 23.52 14.25 1.04
C ASP A 61 23.36 13.76 2.48
N GLU A 62 24.49 13.51 3.17
CA GLU A 62 24.53 12.99 4.54
C GLU A 62 23.77 13.87 5.56
N LYS A 63 23.51 15.14 5.24
CA LYS A 63 22.74 16.04 6.12
C LYS A 63 21.23 15.87 5.98
N LYS A 64 20.76 15.40 4.83
CA LYS A 64 19.32 15.34 4.50
C LYS A 64 18.80 13.92 4.39
N THR A 65 19.68 12.99 4.03
CA THR A 65 19.30 11.61 3.75
C THR A 65 20.02 10.67 4.71
N HIS A 66 19.24 9.76 5.28
CA HIS A 66 19.70 8.78 6.25
C HIS A 66 19.58 7.37 5.67
N ILE A 67 20.51 6.49 6.04
CA ILE A 67 20.51 5.10 5.63
C ILE A 67 19.58 4.31 6.56
N GLY A 68 18.63 3.58 5.97
CA GLY A 68 17.78 2.62 6.67
C GLY A 68 18.22 1.17 6.43
N GLU A 69 17.41 0.23 6.88
CA GLU A 69 17.66 -1.19 6.68
C GLU A 69 17.30 -1.67 5.26
N ASN A 70 17.83 -2.81 4.84
CA ASN A 70 17.41 -3.51 3.62
C ASN A 70 17.42 -2.66 2.34
N GLY A 71 18.38 -1.74 2.22
CA GLY A 71 18.52 -0.86 1.04
C GLY A 71 17.55 0.30 0.98
N TRP A 72 16.83 0.58 2.07
CA TRP A 72 16.04 1.80 2.22
C TRP A 72 16.92 2.99 2.61
N VAL A 73 16.54 4.17 2.14
CA VAL A 73 16.99 5.45 2.65
C VAL A 73 15.77 6.27 3.04
N TYR A 74 15.94 7.19 3.98
CA TYR A 74 14.85 8.06 4.40
C TYR A 74 15.28 9.50 4.60
N GLU A 75 14.32 10.41 4.50
CA GLU A 75 14.53 11.85 4.62
C GLU A 75 13.29 12.52 5.20
N TYR A 76 13.51 13.63 5.91
CA TYR A 76 12.43 14.49 6.40
C TYR A 76 12.01 15.46 5.30
N LEU A 77 10.70 15.59 5.10
CA LEU A 77 10.10 16.52 4.17
C LEU A 77 9.44 17.67 4.95
N SER A 78 9.35 18.84 4.32
CA SER A 78 8.51 19.92 4.83
C SER A 78 7.03 19.49 4.83
N PRO A 79 6.23 19.94 5.82
CA PRO A 79 4.81 19.66 5.93
C PRO A 79 4.06 19.87 4.61
#